data_AF-A0AAW5FPI1-F1
#
_entry.id   AF-A0AAW5FPI1-F1
#
_cell.length_a   1.000
_cell.length_b   1.000
_cell.length_c   1.000
_cell.angle_alpha   90.00
_cell.angle_beta   90.00
_cell.angle_gamma   90.00
#
_symmetry.space_group_name_H-M   'P 1'
#
loop_
_entity.id
_entity.type
_entity.pdbx_description
1 polymer ?
#
loop_
_entity_poly.entity_id
_entity_poly.type
_entity_poly.pdbx_seq_one_letter_code
_entity_poly.pdbx_strand_id
1 'polypeptide(L)' 'MFREGKPEGPAPQSEREHFIRCPVCGKMLDMRDLGDVLDHLHEVEEEPTAH' A
#
# COMPACT_ATOMS: atom_id res chain seq x y z
N MET A 1 -23.41 -15.90 -10.11
CA MET A 1 -23.57 -14.44 -10.11
C MET A 1 -22.52 -13.85 -9.17
N PHE A 2 -21.39 -13.44 -9.74
CA PHE A 2 -20.32 -12.80 -8.98
C PHE A 2 -20.87 -11.46 -8.49
N ARG A 3 -21.00 -11.27 -7.17
CA ARG A 3 -21.31 -9.94 -6.62
C ARG A 3 -20.10 -9.09 -6.92
N GLU A 4 -20.23 -8.17 -7.87
CA GLU A 4 -19.24 -7.12 -8.11
C GLU A 4 -19.04 -6.40 -6.78
N GLY A 5 -17.87 -6.62 -6.15
CA GLY A 5 -17.49 -5.93 -4.93
C GLY A 5 -17.40 -4.46 -5.26
N LYS A 6 -18.45 -3.71 -4.93
CA LYS A 6 -18.45 -2.26 -5.12
C LYS A 6 -17.38 -1.70 -4.18
N PRO A 7 -16.41 -0.93 -4.68
CA PRO A 7 -15.43 -0.31 -3.81
C PRO A 7 -16.20 0.54 -2.79
N GLU A 8 -16.03 0.22 -1.51
CA GLU A 8 -16.70 0.93 -0.43
C GLU A 8 -15.86 2.16 -0.11
N GLY A 9 -16.38 3.33 -0.48
CA GLY A 9 -15.70 4.61 -0.27
C GLY A 9 -15.71 5.51 -1.50
N PRO A 10 -15.22 6.75 -1.37
CA PRO A 10 -15.01 7.63 -2.51
C PRO A 10 -14.02 6.96 -3.47
N ALA A 11 -14.37 6.93 -4.76
CA ALA A 11 -13.42 6.52 -5.77
C ALA A 11 -12.23 7.50 -5.74
N PRO A 12 -10.98 7.00 -5.74
CA PRO A 12 -9.82 7.86 -5.86
C PRO A 12 -9.96 8.67 -7.15
N GLN A 13 -9.88 10.00 -7.04
CA GLN A 13 -10.01 10.94 -8.14
C GLN A 13 -8.76 10.92 -9.03
N SER A 14 -7.62 10.47 -8.50
CA SER A 14 -6.38 10.37 -9.25
C SER A 14 -5.51 9.20 -8.80
N GLU A 15 -4.68 8.69 -9.71
CA GLU A 15 -3.63 7.72 -9.41
C GLU A 15 -2.74 8.18 -8.26
N ARG A 16 -2.54 9.51 -8.13
CA ARG A 16 -1.77 10.16 -7.06
C ARG A 16 -2.22 9.80 -5.64
N GLU A 17 -3.49 9.46 -5.44
CA GLU A 17 -4.03 9.07 -4.12
C GLU A 17 -3.58 7.68 -3.69
N HIS A 18 -3.08 6.87 -4.62
CA HIS A 18 -2.47 5.58 -4.32
C HIS A 18 -0.98 5.69 -4.03
N PHE A 19 -0.37 6.85 -4.29
CA PHE A 19 1.04 7.05 -3.99
C PHE A 19 1.22 7.53 -2.56
N ILE A 20 1.91 6.75 -1.74
CA ILE A 20 2.33 7.15 -0.41
C ILE A 20 3.80 7.58 -0.43
N ARG A 21 4.14 8.58 0.36
CA ARG A 21 5.55 8.95 0.54
C ARG A 21 6.12 8.16 1.71
N CYS A 22 7.16 7.38 1.46
CA CYS A 22 7.87 6.66 2.51
C CYS A 22 8.55 7.64 3.46
N PRO A 23 8.31 7.58 4.78
CA PRO A 23 8.98 8.45 5.74
C PRO A 23 10.46 8.10 5.95
N VAL A 24 10.89 6.89 5.54
CA VAL A 24 12.25 6.41 5.80
C VAL A 24 13.24 6.88 4.73
N CYS A 25 12.89 6.77 3.44
CA CYS A 25 13.76 7.21 2.35
C CYS A 25 13.19 8.37 1.51
N GLY A 26 11.95 8.79 1.76
CA GLY A 26 11.31 9.90 1.07
C GLY A 26 10.83 9.60 -0.36
N LYS A 27 10.93 8.36 -0.84
CA LYS A 27 10.42 7.94 -2.17
C LYS A 27 8.89 7.86 -2.18
N MET A 28 8.31 7.97 -3.37
CA MET A 28 6.88 7.74 -3.61
C MET A 28 6.67 6.25 -3.94
N LEU A 29 5.67 5.63 -3.33
CA LEU A 29 5.32 4.22 -3.48
C LEU A 29 3.90 4.09 -3.98
N ASP A 30 3.70 3.32 -5.05
CA ASP A 30 2.36 2.99 -5.50
C ASP A 30 1.81 1.82 -4.65
N MET A 31 0.80 2.10 -3.82
CA MET A 31 0.14 1.07 -3.01
C MET A 31 -0.62 0.02 -3.85
N ARG A 32 -0.85 0.28 -5.14
CA ARG A 32 -1.44 -0.69 -6.07
C ARG A 32 -0.42 -1.70 -6.57
N ASP A 33 0.85 -1.33 -6.60
CA ASP A 33 1.93 -2.20 -7.05
C ASP A 33 2.51 -2.96 -5.86
N LEU A 34 2.03 -4.18 -5.64
CA LEU A 34 2.51 -5.02 -4.56
C LEU A 34 4.01 -5.33 -4.67
N GLY A 35 4.58 -5.32 -5.89
CA GLY A 35 6.01 -5.52 -6.09
C GLY A 35 6.81 -4.32 -5.58
N ASP A 36 6.39 -3.10 -5.92
CA ASP A 36 7.00 -1.86 -5.42
C ASP A 36 6.89 -1.76 -3.89
N VAL A 37 5.74 -2.14 -3.31
CA VAL A 37 5.56 -2.16 -1.85
C VAL A 37 6.51 -3.16 -1.18
N LEU A 38 6.69 -4.35 -1.74
CA LEU A 38 7.55 -5.39 -1.18
C LEU A 38 9.05 -5.09 -1.35
N ASP A 39 9.47 -4.57 -2.51
CA ASP A 39 10.85 -4.11 -2.73
C ASP A 39 11.19 -2.93 -1.81
N HIS A 40 10.19 -2.10 -1.53
CA HIS A 40 10.31 -0.98 -0.63
C HIS A 40 10.03 -1.29 0.83
N LEU A 41 9.74 -2.53 1.18
CA LEU A 41 9.62 -2.90 2.58
C LEU A 41 11.03 -2.77 3.18
N HIS A 42 11.28 -1.63 3.81
CA HIS A 42 12.41 -1.48 4.69
C HIS A 42 12.14 -2.44 5.82
N GLU A 43 12.87 -3.55 5.85
CA GLU A 43 12.90 -4.57 6.91
C GLU A 43 12.66 -3.93 8.28
N VAL A 44 11.39 -3.82 8.65
CA VAL A 44 11.00 -3.56 10.02
C VAL A 44 11.23 -4.92 10.63
N GLU A 45 12.25 -5.04 11.47
CA GLU A 45 12.37 -6.19 12.34
C GLU A 45 11.07 -6.24 13.15
N GLU A 46 10.10 -6.99 12.65
CA GLU A 46 8.94 -7.41 13.40
C GLU A 46 9.53 -8.29 14.50
N GLU A 47 9.74 -7.69 15.67
CA GLU A 47 9.91 -8.45 16.89
C GLU A 47 8.75 -9.45 16.88
N PRO A 48 9.03 -10.77 16.79
CA PRO A 48 7.99 -11.77 16.66
C PRO A 48 7.12 -11.60 17.89
N THR A 49 5.91 -11.06 17.71
CA THR A 49 4.99 -10.93 18.82
C THR A 49 4.44 -12.33 19.04
N ALA A 50 5.23 -13.12 19.78
CA ALA A 50 4.73 -14.30 20.43
C ALA A 50 3.64 -13.82 21.39
N HIS A 51 2.37 -14.03 21.03
CA HIS A 51 1.40 -14.81 21.81
C HIS A 51 -0.03 -14.69 21.24
#